data_AF-A0A829HMY4-F1
#
_entry.id   AF-A0A829HMY4-F1
#
_cell.length_a   1.000
_cell.length_b   1.000
_cell.length_c   1.000
_cell.angle_alpha   90.00
_cell.angle_beta   90.00
_cell.angle_gamma   90.00
#
_symmetry.space_group_name_H-M   'P 1'
#
loop_
_entity.id
_entity.type
_entity.pdbx_description
1 polymer ?
#
loop_
_entity_poly.entity_id
_entity_poly.type
_entity_poly.pdbx_seq_one_letter_code
_entity_poly.pdbx_strand_id
1 'polypeptide(L)'
;MLTILVEIMMSVFIANFKASEHPYINIIARGFIIMVVGFCIGVFSCVLEGNEIPYIWGLKMSFIVGFIVSFLIYFIEIFFNYIDGKK
;
A
#
# COMPACT_ATOMS: atom_id res chain seq x y z
N MET A 1 -6.67 20.39 20.64
CA MET A 1 -7.32 19.59 19.58
C MET A 1 -6.78 19.94 18.20
N LEU A 2 -6.72 21.23 17.83
CA LEU A 2 -6.18 21.68 16.53
C LEU A 2 -4.66 21.49 16.39
N THR A 3 -3.89 21.66 17.47
CA THR A 3 -2.44 21.39 17.52
C THR A 3 -2.09 19.93 17.22
N ILE A 4 -2.82 18.99 17.80
CA ILE A 4 -2.65 17.55 17.54
C ILE A 4 -2.90 17.24 16.06
N LEU A 5 -3.91 17.86 15.46
CA LEU A 5 -4.24 17.67 14.04
C LEU A 5 -3.11 18.17 13.13
N VAL A 6 -2.54 19.34 13.43
CA VAL A 6 -1.39 19.90 12.68
C VAL A 6 -0.16 19.00 12.81
N GLU A 7 0.09 18.43 13.99
CA GLU A 7 1.21 17.53 14.24
C GLU A 7 1.08 16.21 13.46
N ILE A 8 -0.13 15.65 13.39
CA ILE A 8 -0.46 14.49 12.55
C ILE A 8 -0.27 14.82 11.06
N MET A 9 -0.75 15.98 10.59
CA MET A 9 -0.50 16.39 9.21
C MET A 9 0.99 16.53 8.90
N MET A 10 1.75 17.21 9.77
CA MET A 10 3.16 17.48 9.54
C MET A 10 4.00 16.20 9.54
N SER A 11 3.69 15.25 10.42
CA SER A 11 4.32 13.92 10.44
C SER A 11 4.01 13.10 9.18
N VAL A 12 2.77 13.12 8.68
CA VAL A 12 2.38 12.47 7.41
C VAL A 12 3.11 13.10 6.22
N PHE A 13 3.30 14.42 6.22
CA PHE A 13 4.06 15.14 5.20
C PHE A 13 5.55 14.79 5.24
N ILE A 14 6.17 14.78 6.42
CA ILE A 14 7.58 14.42 6.60
C ILE A 14 7.82 12.96 6.19
N ALA A 15 6.90 12.04 6.55
CA ALA A 15 6.97 10.65 6.13
C ALA A 15 6.89 10.50 4.60
N ASN A 16 6.01 11.24 3.93
CA ASN A 16 5.93 11.25 2.46
C ASN A 16 7.17 11.87 1.79
N PHE A 17 7.69 12.98 2.33
CA PHE A 17 8.90 13.62 1.80
C PHE A 17 10.12 12.69 1.84
N LYS A 18 10.33 12.04 2.99
CA LYS A 18 11.42 11.07 3.17
C LYS A 18 11.23 9.79 2.34
N ALA A 19 9.98 9.39 2.11
CA ALA A 19 9.66 8.29 1.20
C ALA A 19 10.00 8.64 -0.26
N SER A 20 9.86 9.91 -0.66
CA SER A 20 10.25 10.37 -2.01
C SER A 20 11.77 10.33 -2.24
N GLU A 21 12.60 10.47 -1.20
CA GLU A 21 14.05 10.32 -1.30
C GLU A 21 14.49 8.88 -1.55
N HIS A 22 13.66 7.91 -1.15
CA HIS A 22 13.94 6.48 -1.29
C HIS A 22 12.81 5.79 -2.08
N PRO A 23 12.79 5.95 -3.42
CA PRO A 23 11.71 5.45 -4.26
C PRO A 23 11.45 3.95 -4.02
N TYR A 24 12.51 3.14 -3.97
CA TYR A 24 12.39 1.70 -3.71
C TYR A 24 11.72 1.35 -2.38
N ILE A 25 12.02 2.08 -1.30
CA ILE A 25 11.43 1.83 0.03
C ILE A 25 9.96 2.25 0.04
N ASN A 26 9.61 3.36 -0.63
CA ASN A 26 8.23 3.82 -0.74
C ASN A 26 7.34 2.81 -1.48
N ILE A 27 7.85 2.24 -2.58
CA ILE A 27 7.13 1.22 -3.37
C ILE A 27 6.88 -0.03 -2.53
N ILE A 28 7.90 -0.52 -1.81
CA ILE A 28 7.76 -1.69 -0.94
C ILE A 28 6.78 -1.42 0.21
N ALA A 29 6.89 -0.26 0.87
CA ALA A 29 6.02 0.12 1.97
C ALA A 29 4.55 0.27 1.54
N ARG A 30 4.30 0.91 0.39
CA ARG A 30 2.95 1.01 -0.20
C ARG A 30 2.38 -0.36 -0.54
N GLY A 31 3.20 -1.22 -1.15
CA GLY A 31 2.79 -2.58 -1.47
C GLY A 31 2.40 -3.40 -0.25
N PHE A 32 3.18 -3.26 0.83
CA PHE A 32 2.87 -3.89 2.11
C PHE A 32 1.56 -3.38 2.71
N ILE A 33 1.30 -2.06 2.66
CA ILE A 33 0.04 -1.48 3.16
C ILE A 33 -1.15 -2.00 2.36
N ILE A 34 -1.08 -2.02 1.02
CA ILE A 34 -2.14 -2.53 0.15
C ILE A 34 -2.44 -4.00 0.46
N MET A 35 -1.40 -4.82 0.66
CA MET A 35 -1.54 -6.21 1.05
C MET A 35 -2.26 -6.39 2.39
N VAL A 36 -1.87 -5.63 3.41
CA VAL A 36 -2.51 -5.68 4.74
C VAL A 36 -3.97 -5.27 4.66
N VAL A 37 -4.27 -4.17 3.95
CA VAL A 37 -5.65 -3.69 3.77
C VAL A 37 -6.49 -4.71 3.00
N GLY A 38 -5.97 -5.27 1.90
CA GLY A 38 -6.65 -6.30 1.11
C GLY A 38 -6.92 -7.58 1.91
N PHE A 39 -5.95 -8.01 2.74
CA PHE A 39 -6.14 -9.13 3.66
C PHE A 39 -7.24 -8.85 4.68
N CYS A 40 -7.22 -7.68 5.32
CA CYS A 40 -8.26 -7.28 6.27
C CYS A 40 -9.64 -7.28 5.61
N ILE A 41 -9.81 -6.67 4.43
CA ILE A 41 -11.09 -6.63 3.71
C ILE A 41 -11.57 -8.05 3.37
N GLY A 42 -10.67 -8.91 2.87
CA GLY A 42 -11.00 -10.30 2.55
C GLY A 42 -11.44 -11.11 3.77
N VAL A 43 -10.72 -10.98 4.89
CA VAL A 43 -11.08 -11.65 6.16
C VAL A 43 -12.41 -11.13 6.70
N PHE A 44 -12.62 -9.80 6.72
CA PHE A 44 -13.88 -9.20 7.17
C PHE A 44 -15.07 -9.66 6.32
N SER A 45 -14.89 -9.74 5.00
CA SER A 45 -15.95 -10.20 4.08
C SER A 45 -16.30 -11.67 4.34
N CYS A 46 -15.30 -12.54 4.53
CA CYS A 46 -15.55 -13.95 4.89
C CYS A 46 -16.29 -14.13 6.21
N VAL A 47 -15.95 -13.33 7.23
CA VAL A 47 -16.62 -13.37 8.54
C VAL A 47 -18.09 -12.97 8.40
N LEU A 48 -18.42 -12.00 7.54
CA LEU A 48 -19.79 -11.56 7.29
C LEU A 48 -20.61 -12.57 6.48
N GLU A 49 -20.01 -13.22 5.49
CA GLU A 49 -20.68 -14.22 4.63
C GLU A 49 -20.78 -15.60 5.27
N GLY A 50 -20.20 -15.80 6.46
CA GLY A 50 -20.21 -17.08 7.16
C GLY A 50 -19.47 -18.19 6.40
N ASN A 51 -18.63 -17.81 5.44
CA ASN A 51 -17.91 -18.73 4.58
C ASN A 51 -16.56 -19.09 5.22
N GLU A 52 -16.29 -20.38 5.36
CA GLU A 52 -15.06 -20.90 5.94
C GLU A 52 -13.92 -20.85 4.90
N ILE A 53 -13.51 -19.65 4.47
CA ILE A 53 -12.29 -19.57 3.68
C ILE A 53 -11.11 -19.87 4.61
N PRO A 54 -10.27 -20.88 4.30
CA PRO A 54 -9.09 -21.16 5.11
C PRO A 54 -8.19 -19.93 5.13
N TYR A 55 -7.97 -19.35 6.31
CA TYR A 55 -7.21 -18.13 6.52
C TYR A 55 -5.85 -18.12 5.80
N ILE A 56 -5.18 -19.28 5.77
CA ILE A 56 -3.90 -19.49 5.07
C ILE A 56 -4.02 -19.31 3.55
N TRP A 57 -5.14 -19.70 2.95
CA TRP A 57 -5.37 -19.55 1.51
C TRP A 57 -5.68 -18.09 1.16
N GLY A 58 -6.50 -17.42 1.97
CA GLY A 58 -6.76 -15.98 1.83
C GLY A 58 -5.49 -15.14 1.95
N LEU A 59 -4.60 -15.49 2.89
CA LEU A 59 -3.31 -14.80 3.09
C LEU A 59 -2.36 -14.98 1.89
N LYS A 60 -2.33 -16.17 1.28
CA LYS A 60 -1.54 -16.42 0.06
C LYS A 60 -2.05 -15.59 -1.12
N MET A 61 -3.36 -15.56 -1.33
CA MET A 61 -3.96 -14.81 -2.43
C MET A 61 -3.81 -13.30 -2.23
N SER A 62 -3.94 -12.78 -1.01
CA SER A 62 -3.71 -11.36 -0.73
C SER A 62 -2.25 -10.95 -0.94
N PHE A 63 -1.30 -11.85 -0.64
CA PHE A 63 0.12 -11.63 -0.94
C PHE A 63 0.37 -11.50 -2.45
N ILE A 64 -0.17 -12.43 -3.23
CA ILE A 64 0.00 -12.44 -4.69
C ILE A 64 -0.63 -11.19 -5.31
N VAL A 65 -1.87 -10.88 -4.95
CA VAL A 65 -2.59 -9.70 -5.46
C VAL A 65 -1.89 -8.41 -5.03
N GLY A 66 -1.47 -8.30 -3.76
CA GLY A 66 -0.73 -7.15 -3.25
C GLY A 66 0.57 -6.93 -4.01
N PHE A 67 1.31 -8.00 -4.30
CA PHE A 67 2.57 -7.92 -5.05
C PHE A 67 2.34 -7.48 -6.50
N ILE A 68 1.33 -8.04 -7.17
CA ILE A 68 0.97 -7.68 -8.55
C ILE A 68 0.59 -6.19 -8.64
N VAL A 69 -0.28 -5.72 -7.73
CA VAL A 69 -0.70 -4.31 -7.70
C VAL A 69 0.48 -3.39 -7.46
N SER A 70 1.37 -3.75 -6.54
CA SER A 70 2.59 -2.99 -6.26
C SER A 70 3.50 -2.88 -7.49
N PHE A 71 3.66 -3.98 -8.21
CA PHE A 71 4.46 -4.02 -9.43
C PHE A 71 3.84 -3.18 -10.56
N LEU A 72 2.51 -3.17 -10.65
CA LEU A 72 1.77 -2.35 -11.61
C LEU A 72 1.91 -0.86 -11.33
N ILE A 73 1.80 -0.46 -10.05
CA ILE A 73 2.04 0.93 -9.60
C ILE A 73 3.48 1.35 -9.90
N TYR A 74 4.45 0.46 -9.67
CA TYR A 74 5.86 0.71 -10.00
C TYR A 74 6.08 0.99 -11.49
N PHE A 75 5.45 0.18 -12.36
CA PHE A 75 5.50 0.42 -13.80
C PHE A 75 4.90 1.78 -14.16
N ILE A 76 3.75 2.14 -13.58
CA ILE A 76 3.12 3.44 -13.82
C ILE A 76 4.05 4.58 -13.38
N GLU A 77 4.71 4.45 -12.21
CA GLU A 77 5.68 5.43 -11.72
C GLU A 77 6.88 5.57 -12.68
N ILE A 78 7.46 4.48 -13.16
CA ILE A 78 8.54 4.53 -14.17
C ILE A 78 8.06 5.20 -15.45
N PHE A 79 6.89 4.84 -15.95
CA PHE A 79 6.35 5.42 -17.19
C PHE A 79 6.11 6.92 -17.03
N PHE A 80 5.54 7.36 -15.91
CA PHE A 80 5.34 8.78 -15.61
C PHE A 80 6.66 9.52 -15.44
N ASN A 81 7.64 8.94 -14.72
CA ASN A 81 8.94 9.56 -14.54
C ASN A 81 9.71 9.68 -15.87
N TYR A 82 9.56 8.70 -16.77
CA TYR A 82 10.11 8.73 -18.12
C TYR A 82 9.45 9.79 -19.00
N ILE A 83 8.11 9.96 -18.90
CA ILE A 83 7.35 10.99 -19.64
C ILE A 83 7.65 12.39 -19.11
N ASP A 84 7.81 12.56 -17.79
CA ASP A 84 8.09 13.86 -17.14
C ASP A 84 9.53 14.35 -17.43
N GLY A 85 10.38 13.54 -18.06
CA GLY A 85 11.71 13.93 -18.51
C GLY A 85 12.69 14.27 -17.37
N LYS A 86 12.36 13.92 -16.13
CA LYS A 86 13.26 14.05 -14.99
C LYS A 86 14.17 12.84 -14.93
N LYS A 87 15.37 13.01 -15.49
CA LYS A 87 16.53 12.15 -15.22
C LYS A 87 16.85 12.14 -13.73
#